data_AF-A0A925UH98-F1
#
_entry.id   AF-A0A925UH98-F1
#
_cell.length_a   1.000
_cell.length_b   1.000
_cell.length_c   1.000
_cell.angle_alpha   90.00
_cell.angle_beta   90.00
_cell.angle_gamma   90.00
#
_symmetry.space_group_name_H-M   'P 1'
#
loop_
_entity.id
_entity.type
_entity.pdbx_description
1 polymer ?
#
loop_
_entity_poly.entity_id
_entity_poly.type
_entity_poly.pdbx_seq_one_letter_code
_entity_poly.pdbx_strand_id
1 'polypeptide(L)'
;MADVAYLDWPFFEERHRALASELDAWAAQNIDDDHGDIDAKCKALVRALGDGGWLRHAVGGGEHGGAAEQIDTRTICLIRETLARHSGLADFAFAMQGLGSGAISLDGSAAQKAHYLPRVARGEAISAFALSEPEAGSDVAAM
;
A
#
# COMPACT_ATOMS: atom_id res chain seq x y z
N MET A 1 -4.85 0.74 24.08
CA MET A 1 -4.39 -0.31 23.14
C MET A 1 -5.59 -0.66 22.29
N ALA A 2 -5.42 -0.73 20.97
CA ALA A 2 -6.51 -1.13 20.08
C ALA A 2 -6.93 -2.57 20.37
N ASP A 3 -8.20 -2.90 20.15
CA ASP A 3 -8.65 -4.28 20.24
C ASP A 3 -8.05 -5.09 19.08
N VAL A 4 -7.32 -6.15 19.42
CA VAL A 4 -6.66 -7.06 18.45
C VAL A 4 -7.24 -8.47 18.52
N ALA A 5 -8.27 -8.71 19.33
CA ALA A 5 -8.86 -10.05 19.49
C ALA A 5 -9.44 -10.60 18.17
N TYR A 6 -9.79 -9.71 17.22
CA TYR A 6 -10.24 -10.12 15.89
C TYR A 6 -9.16 -10.85 15.08
N LEU A 7 -7.88 -10.67 15.39
CA LEU A 7 -6.78 -11.39 14.74
C LEU A 7 -6.80 -12.89 15.05
N ASP A 8 -7.50 -13.31 16.12
CA ASP A 8 -7.69 -14.71 16.47
C ASP A 8 -8.83 -15.40 15.71
N TRP A 9 -9.61 -14.65 14.92
CA TRP A 9 -10.66 -15.22 14.09
C TRP A 9 -10.08 -16.19 13.04
N PRO A 10 -10.86 -17.22 12.62
CA PRO A 10 -10.40 -18.24 11.67
C PRO A 10 -10.15 -17.71 10.25
N PHE A 11 -10.41 -16.43 9.99
CA PHE A 11 -10.08 -15.78 8.73
C PHE A 11 -8.60 -15.42 8.59
N PHE A 12 -7.87 -15.31 9.72
CA PHE A 12 -6.47 -14.91 9.74
C PHE A 12 -5.56 -16.09 10.09
N GLU A 13 -4.52 -16.23 9.27
CA GLU A 13 -3.40 -17.13 9.51
C GLU A 13 -2.31 -16.45 10.34
N GLU A 14 -1.39 -17.23 10.92
CA GLU A 14 -0.32 -16.73 11.79
C GLU A 14 0.51 -15.60 11.16
N ARG A 15 0.81 -15.70 9.86
CA ARG A 15 1.53 -14.65 9.11
C ARG A 15 0.83 -13.29 9.14
N HIS A 16 -0.50 -13.26 9.22
CA HIS A 16 -1.26 -12.02 9.28
C HIS A 16 -1.17 -11.39 10.68
N ARG A 17 -1.15 -12.22 11.72
CA ARG A 17 -1.00 -11.78 13.12
C ARG A 17 0.38 -11.19 13.34
N ALA A 18 1.42 -11.88 12.87
CA ALA A 18 2.79 -11.39 12.89
C ALA A 18 2.93 -10.05 12.15
N LEU A 19 2.42 -9.98 10.91
CA LEU A 19 2.43 -8.75 10.11
C LEU A 19 1.75 -7.57 10.82
N ALA A 20 0.57 -7.77 11.40
CA ALA A 20 -0.13 -6.71 12.13
C ALA A 20 0.70 -6.19 13.32
N SER A 21 1.32 -7.09 14.08
CA SER A 21 2.18 -6.72 15.21
C SER A 21 3.46 -6.01 14.77
N GLU A 22 4.12 -6.49 13.71
CA GLU A 22 5.35 -5.91 13.17
C GLU A 22 5.10 -4.51 12.60
N LEU A 23 4.01 -4.35 11.85
CA LEU A 23 3.65 -3.07 11.29
C LEU A 23 3.25 -2.05 12.35
N ASP A 24 2.48 -2.45 13.38
CA ASP A 24 2.10 -1.54 14.46
C ASP A 24 3.34 -1.00 15.21
N ALA A 25 4.30 -1.89 15.48
CA ALA A 25 5.58 -1.52 16.07
C ALA A 25 6.42 -0.62 15.17
N TRP A 26 6.44 -0.89 13.86
CA TRP A 26 7.13 -0.06 12.88
C TRP A 26 6.47 1.33 12.76
N ALA A 27 5.15 1.39 12.66
CA ALA A 27 4.38 2.63 12.55
C ALA A 27 4.63 3.55 13.74
N ALA A 28 4.59 3.02 14.96
CA ALA A 28 4.85 3.77 16.19
C ALA A 28 6.26 4.42 16.24
N GLN A 29 7.22 3.90 15.48
CA GLN A 29 8.60 4.40 15.43
C GLN A 29 8.88 5.32 14.23
N ASN A 30 8.12 5.18 13.14
CA ASN A 30 8.46 5.77 11.84
C ASN A 30 7.42 6.78 11.33
N ILE A 31 6.24 6.86 11.95
CA ILE A 31 5.17 7.77 11.56
C ILE A 31 5.01 8.83 12.64
N ASP A 32 5.16 10.10 12.25
CA ASP A 32 4.86 11.26 13.10
C ASP A 32 3.45 11.81 12.85
N ASP A 33 2.98 12.64 13.79
CA ASP A 33 1.68 13.32 13.73
C ASP A 33 1.79 14.78 13.25
N ASP A 34 2.88 15.14 12.55
CA ASP A 34 3.03 16.50 12.05
C ASP A 34 2.21 16.69 10.75
N HIS A 35 1.58 17.86 10.61
CA HIS A 35 0.70 18.23 9.50
C HIS A 35 1.26 19.40 8.68
N GLY A 36 2.59 19.55 8.62
CA GLY A 36 3.28 20.51 7.76
C GLY A 36 3.10 20.25 6.26
N ASP A 37 4.17 20.38 5.47
CA ASP A 37 4.12 20.20 4.01
C ASP A 37 3.72 18.76 3.64
N ILE A 38 2.47 18.61 3.19
CA ILE A 38 1.87 17.32 2.84
C ILE A 38 2.54 16.64 1.63
N ASP A 39 3.06 17.40 0.66
CA ASP A 39 3.73 16.83 -0.50
C ASP A 39 5.06 16.23 -0.10
N ALA A 40 5.84 16.98 0.70
CA ALA A 40 7.10 16.50 1.24
C ALA A 40 6.89 15.26 2.13
N LYS A 41 5.84 15.28 2.97
CA LYS A 41 5.49 14.14 3.84
C LYS A 41 5.06 12.92 3.07
N CYS A 42 4.21 13.04 2.05
CA CYS A 42 3.82 11.92 1.20
C CYS A 42 5.05 11.27 0.55
N LYS A 43 5.98 12.07 0.02
CA LYS A 43 7.25 11.56 -0.55
C LYS A 43 8.08 10.81 0.50
N ALA A 44 8.21 11.37 1.69
CA ALA A 44 8.94 10.74 2.80
C ALA A 44 8.28 9.43 3.26
N LEU A 45 6.96 9.40 3.40
CA LEU A 45 6.18 8.23 3.79
C LEU A 45 6.27 7.11 2.75
N VAL A 46 6.10 7.42 1.46
CA VAL A 46 6.29 6.41 0.40
C VAL A 46 7.69 5.83 0.46
N ARG A 47 8.71 6.67 0.67
CA ARG A 47 10.09 6.19 0.79
C ARG A 47 10.29 5.30 2.02
N ALA A 48 9.80 5.72 3.18
CA ALA A 48 9.91 4.96 4.44
C ALA A 48 9.16 3.62 4.36
N LEU A 49 7.95 3.61 3.79
CA LEU A 49 7.16 2.39 3.57
C LEU A 49 7.87 1.44 2.60
N GLY A 50 8.54 1.97 1.56
CA GLY A 50 9.36 1.19 0.64
C GLY A 50 10.59 0.59 1.31
N ASP A 51 11.32 1.38 2.08
CA ASP A 51 12.52 0.95 2.81
C ASP A 51 12.19 -0.06 3.93
N GLY A 52 11.04 0.09 4.59
CA GLY A 52 10.47 -0.88 5.53
C GLY A 52 9.93 -2.15 4.86
N GLY A 53 9.91 -2.21 3.52
CA GLY A 53 9.43 -3.36 2.77
C GLY A 53 7.91 -3.55 2.81
N TRP A 54 7.13 -2.53 3.19
CA TRP A 54 5.67 -2.63 3.30
C TRP A 54 4.99 -2.55 1.93
N LEU A 55 5.49 -1.70 1.02
CA LEU A 55 4.88 -1.47 -0.30
C LEU A 55 4.85 -2.70 -1.21
N ARG A 56 5.72 -3.69 -0.97
CA ARG A 56 5.72 -4.95 -1.71
C ARG A 56 4.41 -5.74 -1.56
N HIS A 57 3.66 -5.53 -0.48
CA HIS A 57 2.36 -6.18 -0.27
C HIS A 57 1.27 -5.58 -1.15
N ALA A 58 1.48 -4.38 -1.68
CA ALA A 58 0.56 -3.69 -2.57
C ALA A 58 0.82 -3.99 -4.08
N VAL A 59 1.86 -4.77 -4.38
CA VAL A 59 2.31 -5.09 -5.75
C VAL A 59 2.23 -6.61 -5.98
N GLY A 60 1.64 -7.02 -7.11
CA GLY A 60 1.62 -8.42 -7.54
C GLY A 60 2.84 -8.81 -8.38
N GLY A 61 3.16 -10.11 -8.41
CA GLY A 61 4.30 -10.66 -9.16
C GLY A 61 5.59 -10.67 -8.35
N GLY A 62 5.95 -11.83 -7.80
CA GLY A 62 7.11 -11.96 -6.90
C GLY A 62 8.44 -11.61 -7.59
N GLU A 63 8.56 -11.96 -8.88
CA GLU A 63 9.71 -11.61 -9.74
C GLU A 63 9.85 -10.10 -10.00
N HIS A 64 8.80 -9.32 -9.73
CA HIS A 64 8.78 -7.87 -9.92
C HIS A 64 8.80 -7.08 -8.60
N GLY A 65 9.15 -7.74 -7.50
CA GLY A 65 9.29 -7.11 -6.18
C GLY A 65 8.07 -7.22 -5.28
N GLY A 66 7.00 -7.91 -5.71
CA GLY A 66 5.86 -8.23 -4.85
C GLY A 66 6.22 -9.11 -3.65
N ALA A 67 5.40 -9.10 -2.61
CA ALA A 67 5.49 -10.06 -1.50
C ALA A 67 5.24 -11.50 -1.96
N ALA A 68 4.34 -11.64 -2.93
CA ALA A 68 3.86 -12.90 -3.47
C ALA A 68 3.44 -12.71 -4.93
N GLU A 69 3.12 -13.80 -5.61
CA GLU A 69 2.63 -13.74 -6.98
C GLU A 69 1.27 -13.06 -7.07
N GLN A 70 0.36 -13.41 -6.16
CA GLN A 70 -0.94 -12.77 -6.02
C GLN A 70 -0.95 -11.88 -4.78
N ILE A 71 -1.71 -10.80 -4.87
CA ILE A 71 -1.95 -9.91 -3.73
C ILE A 71 -2.74 -10.65 -2.65
N ASP A 72 -2.20 -10.70 -1.44
CA ASP A 72 -2.95 -11.18 -0.26
C ASP A 72 -3.83 -10.05 0.27
N THR A 73 -5.14 -10.14 -0.02
CA THR A 73 -6.11 -9.11 0.32
C THR A 73 -6.19 -8.85 1.83
N ARG A 74 -6.08 -9.89 2.67
CA ARG A 74 -6.15 -9.75 4.13
C ARG A 74 -4.94 -8.99 4.66
N THR A 75 -3.78 -9.24 4.06
CA THR A 75 -2.55 -8.50 4.36
C THR A 75 -2.71 -7.02 4.02
N ILE A 76 -3.21 -6.66 2.82
CA ILE A 76 -3.47 -5.26 2.47
C ILE A 76 -4.47 -4.61 3.42
N CYS A 77 -5.56 -5.30 3.77
CA CYS A 77 -6.56 -4.78 4.70
C CYS A 77 -5.95 -4.46 6.07
N LEU A 78 -5.14 -5.38 6.63
CA LEU A 78 -4.47 -5.16 7.92
C LEU A 78 -3.44 -4.03 7.86
N ILE A 79 -2.70 -3.90 6.75
CA ILE A 79 -1.75 -2.80 6.60
C ILE A 79 -2.49 -1.46 6.62
N ARG A 80 -3.53 -1.32 5.82
CA ARG A 80 -4.34 -0.09 5.76
C ARG A 80 -5.02 0.22 7.09
N GLU A 81 -5.62 -0.77 7.72
CA GLU A 81 -6.25 -0.60 9.03
C GLU A 81 -5.25 -0.09 10.08
N THR A 82 -4.07 -0.72 10.14
CA THR A 82 -3.02 -0.35 11.10
C THR A 82 -2.50 1.05 10.80
N LEU A 83 -2.10 1.34 9.55
CA LEU A 83 -1.61 2.66 9.17
C LEU A 83 -2.64 3.76 9.43
N ALA A 84 -3.91 3.55 9.08
CA ALA A 84 -4.97 4.55 9.31
C ALA A 84 -5.22 4.83 10.79
N ARG A 85 -4.92 3.86 11.67
CA ARG A 85 -4.99 4.02 13.13
C ARG A 85 -3.90 4.94 13.67
N HIS A 86 -2.74 5.00 13.00
CA HIS A 86 -1.60 5.87 13.34
C HIS A 86 -1.65 7.20 12.59
N SER A 87 -1.89 7.19 11.27
CA SER A 87 -1.96 8.37 10.42
C SER A 87 -2.73 8.08 9.13
N GLY A 88 -3.77 8.88 8.86
CA GLY A 88 -4.50 8.82 7.60
C GLY A 88 -3.63 9.14 6.38
N LEU A 89 -2.59 9.96 6.54
CA LEU A 89 -1.66 10.28 5.45
C LEU A 89 -0.74 9.09 5.12
N ALA A 90 -0.33 8.32 6.13
CA ALA A 90 0.43 7.10 5.92
C ALA A 90 -0.40 6.00 5.24
N ASP A 91 -1.66 5.83 5.64
CA ASP A 91 -2.60 4.95 4.93
C ASP A 91 -2.76 5.39 3.47
N PHE A 92 -2.99 6.68 3.22
CA PHE A 92 -3.09 7.22 1.87
C PHE A 92 -1.84 6.93 1.04
N ALA A 93 -0.65 7.20 1.59
CA ALA A 93 0.62 6.96 0.91
C ALA A 93 0.79 5.47 0.53
N PHE A 94 0.42 4.53 1.41
CA PHE A 94 0.44 3.11 1.10
C PHE A 94 -0.62 2.73 0.05
N ALA A 95 -1.87 3.16 0.25
CA ALA A 95 -3.01 2.80 -0.58
C ALA A 95 -2.81 3.21 -2.05
N MET A 96 -2.27 4.41 -2.29
CA MET A 96 -2.05 4.93 -3.64
C MET A 96 -0.97 4.18 -4.41
N GLN A 97 0.00 3.55 -3.72
CA GLN A 97 1.01 2.70 -4.36
C GLN A 97 0.38 1.43 -4.94
N GLY A 98 -0.57 0.84 -4.22
CA GLY A 98 -1.34 -0.31 -4.71
C GLY A 98 -2.32 0.08 -5.82
N LEU A 99 -3.17 1.09 -5.57
CA LEU A 99 -4.20 1.52 -6.53
C LEU A 99 -3.58 2.01 -7.85
N GLY A 100 -2.51 2.81 -7.79
CA GLY A 100 -1.88 3.38 -8.97
C GLY A 100 -1.06 2.38 -9.80
N SER A 101 -0.63 1.26 -9.21
CA SER A 101 0.14 0.21 -9.92
C SER A 101 -0.66 -1.06 -10.19
N GLY A 102 -1.88 -1.17 -9.65
CA GLY A 102 -2.71 -2.37 -9.74
C GLY A 102 -3.01 -2.80 -11.18
N ALA A 103 -3.32 -1.84 -12.07
CA ALA A 103 -3.56 -2.14 -13.48
C ALA A 103 -2.33 -2.74 -14.18
N ILE A 104 -1.11 -2.32 -13.81
CA ILE A 104 0.13 -2.91 -14.33
C ILE A 104 0.34 -4.32 -13.75
N SER A 105 0.02 -4.54 -12.49
CA SER A 105 0.10 -5.87 -11.86
C SER A 105 -0.83 -6.88 -12.56
N LEU A 106 -2.06 -6.47 -12.87
CA LEU A 106 -3.07 -7.30 -13.52
C LEU A 106 -2.78 -7.51 -15.01
N ASP A 107 -2.70 -6.42 -15.78
CA ASP A 107 -2.77 -6.44 -17.25
C ASP A 107 -1.49 -5.94 -17.95
N GLY A 108 -0.45 -5.58 -17.18
CA GLY A 108 0.82 -5.13 -17.73
C GLY A 108 1.54 -6.22 -18.52
N SER A 109 2.12 -5.84 -19.66
CA SER A 109 3.10 -6.66 -20.37
C SER A 109 4.33 -6.94 -19.48
N ALA A 110 5.09 -7.98 -19.80
CA ALA A 110 6.32 -8.30 -19.07
C ALA A 110 7.29 -7.11 -18.99
N ALA A 111 7.41 -6.33 -20.07
CA ALA A 111 8.25 -5.13 -20.10
C ALA A 111 7.74 -4.02 -19.17
N GLN A 112 6.42 -3.78 -19.14
CA GLN A 112 5.82 -2.81 -18.21
C GLN A 112 6.01 -3.24 -16.75
N LYS A 113 5.71 -4.51 -16.44
CA LYS A 113 5.85 -5.05 -15.10
C LYS A 113 7.29 -4.93 -14.60
N ALA A 114 8.27 -5.36 -15.40
CA ALA A 114 9.69 -5.27 -15.08
C ALA A 114 10.19 -3.82 -14.90
N HIS A 115 9.65 -2.86 -15.64
CA HIS A 115 10.08 -1.47 -15.56
C HIS A 115 9.47 -0.72 -14.35
N TYR A 116 8.17 -0.89 -14.10
CA TYR A 116 7.43 -0.05 -13.15
C TYR A 116 7.33 -0.66 -11.75
N LEU A 117 6.93 -1.92 -11.64
CA LEU A 117 6.56 -2.53 -10.36
C LEU A 117 7.71 -2.59 -9.34
N PRO A 118 8.96 -2.90 -9.71
CA PRO A 118 10.05 -2.92 -8.74
C PRO A 118 10.31 -1.55 -8.10
N ARG A 119 10.12 -0.46 -8.86
CA ARG A 119 10.32 0.92 -8.36
C ARG A 119 9.18 1.33 -7.42
N VAL A 120 7.95 0.91 -7.71
CA VAL A 120 6.79 1.13 -6.82
C VAL A 120 6.97 0.38 -5.50
N ALA A 121 7.34 -0.90 -5.57
CA ALA A 121 7.55 -1.75 -4.40
C ALA A 121 8.68 -1.24 -3.47
N ARG A 122 9.69 -0.55 -4.01
CA ARG A 122 10.77 0.09 -3.24
C ARG A 122 10.51 1.54 -2.84
N GLY A 123 9.35 2.10 -3.19
CA GLY A 123 9.03 3.51 -2.91
C GLY A 123 9.91 4.51 -3.68
N GLU A 124 10.49 4.09 -4.81
CA GLU A 124 11.32 4.92 -5.71
C GLU A 124 10.50 5.60 -6.81
N ALA A 125 9.26 5.15 -7.00
CA ALA A 125 8.28 5.76 -7.88
C ALA A 125 6.93 5.87 -7.15
N ILE A 126 6.37 7.07 -7.10
CA ILE A 126 5.02 7.31 -6.60
C ILE A 126 4.05 7.06 -7.74
N SER A 127 3.05 6.19 -7.53
CA SER A 127 2.03 5.91 -8.54
C SER A 127 0.76 6.73 -8.32
N ALA A 128 -0.05 6.84 -9.37
CA ALA A 128 -1.34 7.51 -9.34
C ALA A 128 -2.34 6.75 -10.22
N PHE A 129 -3.63 6.92 -9.96
CA PHE A 129 -4.72 6.36 -10.76
C PHE A 129 -5.61 7.50 -11.28
N ALA A 130 -5.30 7.98 -12.48
CA ALA A 130 -6.04 9.04 -13.13
C ALA A 130 -7.20 8.45 -13.94
N LEU A 131 -8.33 8.21 -13.26
CA LEU A 131 -9.56 7.78 -13.89
C LEU A 131 -10.51 8.96 -14.13
N SER A 132 -11.04 9.58 -13.08
CA SER A 132 -12.11 10.58 -13.17
C SER A 132 -11.77 11.85 -13.95
N GLU A 133 -12.81 12.44 -14.57
CA GLU A 133 -12.80 13.70 -15.31
C GLU A 133 -13.80 14.69 -14.72
N PRO A 134 -13.73 16.01 -15.04
CA PRO A 134 -14.61 17.03 -14.44
C PRO A 134 -16.11 16.71 -14.55
N GLU A 135 -16.54 16.13 -15.67
CA GLU A 135 -17.95 15.84 -15.96
C GLU A 135 -18.31 14.35 -15.77
N ALA A 136 -17.34 13.48 -15.41
CA ALA A 136 -17.53 12.04 -15.37
C ALA A 136 -16.74 11.38 -14.22
N GLY A 137 -17.47 10.94 -13.21
CA GLY A 137 -16.94 10.20 -12.05
C GLY A 137 -17.65 8.85 -11.85
N SER A 138 -18.94 8.89 -11.49
CA SER A 138 -19.75 7.66 -11.32
C SER A 138 -20.02 6.96 -12.65
N ASP A 139 -20.23 7.72 -13.73
CA ASP A 139 -20.41 7.20 -15.09
C ASP A 139 -19.08 7.18 -15.84
N VAL A 140 -18.24 6.20 -15.51
CA VAL A 140 -16.92 6.00 -16.14
C VAL A 140 -17.04 5.71 -17.65
N ALA A 141 -18.19 5.24 -18.13
CA ALA A 141 -18.37 4.93 -19.55
C ALA A 141 -18.71 6.16 -20.40
N ALA A 142 -19.05 7.29 -19.76
CA ALA A 142 -19.33 8.58 -20.41
C ALA A 142 -18.09 9.49 -20.49
N MET A 143 -16.92 8.95 -20.12
CA MET A 143 -15.60 9.57 -20.31
C MET A 143 -15.15 9.48 -21.77
#